data_AF-A0A0A5HVC2-F1
#
_entry.id   AF-A0A0A5HVC2-F1
#
_cell.length_a   1.000
_cell.length_b   1.000
_cell.length_c   1.000
_cell.angle_alpha   90.00
_cell.angle_beta   90.00
_cell.angle_gamma   90.00
#
_symmetry.space_group_name_H-M   'P 1'
#
loop_
_entity.id
_entity.type
_entity.pdbx_description
1 polymer ?
#
loop_
_entity_poly.entity_id
_entity_poly.type
_entity_poly.pdbx_seq_one_letter_code
_entity_poly.pdbx_strand_id
1 'polypeptide(L)'
;MGNKVKNIVNDNRFSTLMLICIAAYACLKFPFRSVADIFQTIFLIGFIAYLTTNHAILTRNKIYKLFILTISAPILSWISSNVYLPEFAEAKPSLGNFINLFYFIPIALLLKQNRTSIWCIWGAFSLGLILSSLYYSPDIFQMIKSAFNGVRVTYGFYNLQHASAWSGACIIIALAVLIKGITTNNKLVSLVAILLMTPFLFIFLTTQTRQTFLGLFAAIILASPFYIAKAKVRLSKVFLSVVIFIGISTLAFNQTGIRDRTVKETKTLISIVSGDYSDFSAADDSTSVRYALWYAGFQWVKDYPMLGGGKDISEHIINVSPYTPEVSKELNHRHLHSYYMEMLVSYGIVGLSIIIFIFAYIYWNLWNRKSEEGFDEVQFVGLVFIPYWLIVNFFEPHLLTSPGQLIHNVMIGSFFFFDQSKTDRLTS
;
A
#
# COMPACT_ATOMS: atom_id res chain seq x y z
N MET A 1 -24.73 -29.41 -12.74
CA MET A 1 -24.52 -27.97 -12.44
C MET A 1 -23.10 -27.50 -12.80
N GLY A 2 -22.05 -28.27 -12.48
CA GLY A 2 -20.64 -27.91 -12.76
C GLY A 2 -20.30 -27.55 -14.21
N ASN A 3 -20.82 -28.30 -15.22
CA ASN A 3 -20.51 -27.99 -16.63
C ASN A 3 -21.09 -26.64 -17.11
N LYS A 4 -22.26 -26.22 -16.60
CA LYS A 4 -22.84 -24.91 -16.96
C LYS A 4 -22.01 -23.76 -16.36
N VAL A 5 -21.58 -23.89 -15.10
CA VAL A 5 -20.72 -22.88 -14.44
C VAL A 5 -19.36 -22.80 -15.13
N LYS A 6 -18.77 -23.94 -15.50
CA LYS A 6 -17.50 -23.99 -16.25
C LYS A 6 -17.58 -23.26 -17.59
N ASN A 7 -18.68 -23.43 -18.33
CA ASN A 7 -18.87 -22.72 -19.60
C ASN A 7 -19.00 -21.21 -19.41
N ILE A 8 -19.68 -20.76 -18.36
CA ILE A 8 -19.83 -19.32 -18.05
C ILE A 8 -18.48 -18.71 -17.66
N VAL A 9 -17.73 -19.36 -16.77
CA VAL A 9 -16.45 -18.85 -16.26
C VAL A 9 -15.36 -18.76 -17.35
N ASN A 10 -15.43 -19.66 -18.33
CA ASN A 10 -14.49 -19.68 -19.45
C ASN A 10 -14.90 -18.75 -20.60
N ASP A 11 -16.08 -18.12 -20.55
CA ASP A 11 -16.52 -17.15 -21.54
C ASP A 11 -15.74 -15.83 -21.40
N ASN A 12 -15.34 -15.23 -22.53
CA ASN A 12 -14.74 -13.90 -22.57
C ASN A 12 -15.66 -12.83 -21.94
N ARG A 13 -16.98 -12.99 -22.05
CA ARG A 13 -17.96 -12.08 -21.42
C ARG A 13 -17.81 -12.06 -19.90
N PHE A 14 -17.54 -13.21 -19.28
CA PHE A 14 -17.29 -13.29 -17.85
C PHE A 14 -16.02 -12.53 -17.46
N SER A 15 -14.91 -12.78 -18.18
CA SER A 15 -13.66 -12.06 -17.92
C SER A 15 -13.80 -10.54 -18.11
N THR A 16 -14.52 -10.08 -19.14
CA THR A 16 -14.81 -8.66 -19.35
C THR A 16 -15.67 -8.07 -18.25
N LEU A 17 -16.73 -8.76 -17.81
CA LEU A 17 -17.57 -8.32 -16.69
C LEU A 17 -16.75 -8.17 -15.41
N MET A 18 -15.91 -9.16 -15.09
CA MET A 18 -15.04 -9.12 -13.92
C MET A 18 -14.04 -7.96 -13.99
N LEU A 19 -13.44 -7.70 -15.16
CA LEU A 19 -12.58 -6.55 -15.37
C LEU A 19 -13.32 -5.23 -15.11
N ILE A 20 -14.54 -5.08 -15.65
CA ILE A 20 -15.36 -3.87 -15.43
C ILE A 20 -15.66 -3.69 -13.94
N CYS A 21 -16.05 -4.75 -13.23
CA CYS A 21 -16.32 -4.67 -11.79
C CYS A 21 -15.07 -4.30 -10.99
N ILE A 22 -13.90 -4.88 -11.29
CA ILE A 22 -12.66 -4.55 -10.59
C ILE A 22 -12.22 -3.12 -10.90
N ALA A 23 -12.31 -2.68 -12.16
CA ALA A 23 -12.00 -1.31 -12.55
C ALA A 23 -12.94 -0.30 -11.88
N ALA A 24 -14.24 -0.58 -11.85
CA ALA A 24 -15.23 0.24 -11.16
C ALA A 24 -14.98 0.30 -9.66
N TYR A 25 -14.64 -0.83 -9.02
CA TYR A 25 -14.21 -0.85 -7.62
C TYR A 25 -12.97 0.03 -7.40
N ALA A 26 -11.93 -0.13 -8.22
CA ALA A 26 -10.68 0.63 -8.11
C ALA A 26 -10.89 2.14 -8.27
N CYS A 27 -11.83 2.54 -9.13
CA CYS A 27 -12.15 3.93 -9.42
C CYS A 27 -13.09 4.57 -8.39
N LEU A 28 -14.12 3.85 -7.96
CA LEU A 28 -15.25 4.42 -7.23
C LEU A 28 -15.20 4.22 -5.71
N LYS A 29 -14.28 3.40 -5.18
CA LYS A 29 -14.28 3.00 -3.75
C LYS A 29 -14.34 4.17 -2.76
N PHE A 30 -13.70 5.28 -3.09
CA PHE A 30 -13.68 6.49 -2.27
C PHE A 30 -14.72 7.54 -2.68
N PRO A 31 -14.82 7.98 -3.94
CA PRO A 31 -15.77 9.03 -4.28
C PRO A 31 -17.23 8.55 -4.18
N PHE A 32 -17.51 7.27 -4.42
CA PHE A 32 -18.86 6.70 -4.42
C PHE A 32 -18.88 5.30 -3.79
N ARG A 33 -18.58 5.23 -2.49
CA ARG A 33 -18.40 3.97 -1.75
C ARG A 33 -19.53 2.95 -1.95
N SER A 34 -20.79 3.37 -1.82
CA SER A 34 -21.95 2.47 -1.95
C SER A 34 -22.01 1.80 -3.32
N VAL A 35 -21.65 2.53 -4.39
CA VAL A 35 -21.61 2.01 -5.75
C VAL A 35 -20.45 1.03 -5.92
N ALA A 36 -19.28 1.39 -5.40
CA ALA A 36 -18.10 0.52 -5.45
C ALA A 36 -18.29 -0.80 -4.69
N ASP A 37 -19.01 -0.78 -3.57
CA ASP A 37 -19.31 -1.97 -2.76
C ASP A 37 -20.20 -2.98 -3.53
N ILE A 38 -21.09 -2.50 -4.40
CA ILE A 38 -21.86 -3.34 -5.33
C ILE A 38 -20.91 -4.05 -6.30
N PHE A 39 -20.04 -3.30 -6.98
CA PHE A 39 -19.06 -3.89 -7.90
C PHE A 39 -18.10 -4.84 -7.20
N GLN A 40 -17.70 -4.50 -5.96
CA GLN A 40 -16.89 -5.36 -5.12
C GLN A 40 -17.57 -6.70 -4.87
N THR A 41 -18.84 -6.66 -4.48
CA THR A 41 -19.65 -7.86 -4.23
C THR A 41 -19.77 -8.71 -5.50
N ILE A 42 -20.02 -8.09 -6.66
CA ILE A 42 -20.14 -8.81 -7.93
C ILE A 42 -18.84 -9.54 -8.28
N PHE A 43 -17.67 -8.88 -8.20
CA PHE A 43 -16.42 -9.57 -8.54
C PHE A 43 -16.04 -10.62 -7.50
N LEU A 44 -16.42 -10.47 -6.22
CA LEU A 44 -16.22 -11.50 -5.21
C LEU A 44 -17.10 -12.74 -5.46
N ILE A 45 -18.36 -12.55 -5.87
CA ILE A 45 -19.22 -13.65 -6.31
C ILE A 45 -18.63 -14.33 -7.54
N GLY A 46 -18.14 -13.55 -8.52
CA GLY A 46 -17.47 -14.08 -9.70
C GLY A 46 -16.19 -14.85 -9.33
N PHE A 47 -15.43 -14.38 -8.35
CA PHE A 47 -14.28 -15.11 -7.82
C PHE A 47 -14.69 -16.46 -7.22
N ILE A 48 -15.75 -16.50 -6.40
CA ILE A 48 -16.28 -17.76 -5.86
C ILE A 48 -16.68 -18.70 -6.99
N ALA A 49 -17.40 -18.21 -8.02
CA ALA A 49 -17.76 -19.01 -9.19
C ALA A 49 -16.52 -19.54 -9.93
N TYR A 50 -15.49 -18.71 -10.09
CA TYR A 50 -14.21 -19.11 -10.68
C TYR A 50 -13.54 -20.24 -9.88
N LEU A 51 -13.57 -20.18 -8.54
CA LEU A 51 -12.99 -21.21 -7.68
C LEU A 51 -13.71 -22.55 -7.76
N THR A 52 -15.04 -22.57 -7.94
CA THR A 52 -15.78 -23.85 -8.08
C THR A 52 -15.30 -24.69 -9.27
N THR A 53 -14.67 -24.05 -10.27
CA THR A 53 -14.18 -24.69 -11.48
C THR A 53 -12.66 -24.86 -11.48
N ASN A 54 -11.92 -24.03 -10.71
CA ASN A 54 -10.46 -23.95 -10.72
C ASN A 54 -9.80 -24.11 -9.34
N HIS A 55 -10.44 -24.82 -8.40
CA HIS A 55 -9.99 -24.95 -7.01
C HIS A 55 -8.54 -25.51 -6.86
N ALA A 56 -8.07 -26.31 -7.82
CA ALA A 56 -6.70 -26.83 -7.84
C ALA A 56 -5.62 -25.72 -7.90
N ILE A 57 -5.95 -24.55 -8.48
CA ILE A 57 -5.04 -23.40 -8.57
C ILE A 57 -4.70 -22.87 -7.17
N LEU A 58 -5.68 -22.86 -6.26
CA LEU A 58 -5.48 -22.36 -4.89
C LEU A 58 -4.67 -23.35 -4.05
N THR A 59 -5.09 -24.62 -4.00
CA THR A 59 -4.47 -25.62 -3.12
C THR A 59 -2.99 -25.87 -3.43
N ARG A 60 -2.58 -25.64 -4.68
CA ARG A 60 -1.19 -25.76 -5.13
C ARG A 60 -0.36 -24.50 -4.89
N ASN A 61 -0.97 -23.33 -4.74
CA ASN A 61 -0.23 -22.07 -4.61
C ASN A 61 0.21 -21.83 -3.15
N LYS A 62 1.51 -21.55 -2.97
CA LYS A 62 2.08 -21.24 -1.65
C LYS A 62 1.42 -20.04 -0.98
N ILE A 63 0.99 -19.01 -1.72
CA ILE A 63 0.31 -17.84 -1.16
C ILE A 63 -1.07 -18.16 -0.61
N TYR A 64 -1.78 -19.11 -1.19
CA TYR A 64 -3.03 -19.56 -0.59
C TYR A 64 -2.79 -20.26 0.75
N LYS A 65 -1.72 -21.08 0.84
CA LYS A 65 -1.31 -21.67 2.13
C LYS A 65 -0.89 -20.59 3.14
N LEU A 66 -0.20 -19.55 2.68
CA LEU A 66 0.15 -18.40 3.51
C LEU A 66 -1.09 -17.60 3.94
N PHE A 67 -2.09 -17.45 3.09
CA PHE A 67 -3.38 -16.85 3.46
C PHE A 67 -4.02 -17.63 4.61
N ILE A 68 -4.10 -18.96 4.53
CA ILE A 68 -4.61 -19.79 5.64
C ILE A 68 -3.73 -19.61 6.90
N LEU A 69 -2.40 -19.57 6.74
CA LEU A 69 -1.49 -19.30 7.86
C LEU A 69 -1.72 -17.91 8.49
N THR A 70 -2.10 -16.90 7.71
CA THR A 70 -2.37 -15.56 8.25
C THR A 70 -3.58 -15.52 9.17
N ILE A 71 -4.53 -16.44 9.01
CA ILE A 71 -5.68 -16.58 9.90
C ILE A 71 -5.25 -17.12 11.27
N SER A 72 -4.17 -17.91 11.31
CA SER A 72 -3.66 -18.47 12.58
C SER A 72 -3.12 -17.40 13.52
N ALA A 73 -2.49 -16.33 13.02
CA ALA A 73 -1.89 -15.31 13.87
C ALA A 73 -2.91 -14.55 14.73
N PRO A 74 -4.03 -14.01 14.20
CA PRO A 74 -5.09 -13.44 15.00
C PRO A 74 -5.74 -14.42 15.98
N ILE A 75 -5.89 -15.70 15.61
CA ILE A 75 -6.47 -16.71 16.50
C ILE A 75 -5.53 -17.00 17.67
N LEU A 76 -4.24 -17.23 17.40
CA LEU A 76 -3.24 -17.49 18.44
C LEU A 76 -3.07 -16.28 19.37
N SER A 77 -3.05 -15.08 18.80
CA SER A 77 -3.03 -13.83 19.56
C SER A 77 -4.28 -13.66 20.43
N TRP A 78 -5.47 -13.95 19.91
CA TRP A 78 -6.71 -13.93 20.67
C TRP A 78 -6.70 -14.95 21.82
N ILE A 79 -6.23 -16.18 21.59
CA ILE A 79 -6.07 -17.20 22.64
C ILE A 79 -5.10 -16.68 23.72
N SER A 80 -3.96 -16.13 23.32
CA SER A 80 -2.96 -15.55 24.23
C SER A 80 -3.57 -14.42 25.07
N SER A 81 -4.30 -13.52 24.44
CA SER A 81 -4.97 -12.40 25.10
C SER A 81 -5.99 -12.89 26.14
N ASN A 82 -6.81 -13.91 25.83
CA ASN A 82 -7.76 -14.47 26.80
C ASN A 82 -7.08 -15.10 28.03
N VAL A 83 -5.84 -15.58 27.90
CA VAL A 83 -5.10 -16.24 28.99
C VAL A 83 -4.34 -15.22 29.84
N TYR A 84 -3.60 -14.31 29.20
CA TYR A 84 -2.65 -13.42 29.88
C TYR A 84 -3.20 -11.99 30.08
N LEU A 85 -4.18 -11.58 29.28
CA LEU A 85 -4.73 -10.23 29.24
C LEU A 85 -6.28 -10.27 29.16
N PRO A 86 -6.96 -11.01 30.06
CA PRO A 86 -8.40 -11.29 29.92
C PRO A 86 -9.27 -10.02 29.94
N GLU A 87 -8.80 -8.96 30.57
CA GLU A 87 -9.45 -7.65 30.61
C GLU A 87 -9.48 -6.92 29.26
N PHE A 88 -8.59 -7.27 28.33
CA PHE A 88 -8.48 -6.67 26.99
C PHE A 88 -8.88 -7.63 25.86
N ALA A 89 -9.16 -8.89 26.18
CA ALA A 89 -9.49 -9.90 25.20
C ALA A 89 -10.87 -9.63 24.56
N GLU A 90 -10.91 -9.51 23.24
CA GLU A 90 -12.18 -9.46 22.51
C GLU A 90 -12.98 -10.76 22.71
N ALA A 91 -14.31 -10.68 22.64
CA ALA A 91 -15.18 -11.85 22.75
C ALA A 91 -14.97 -12.89 21.62
N LYS A 92 -14.38 -12.49 20.50
CA LYS A 92 -14.09 -13.36 19.34
C LYS A 92 -12.81 -12.88 18.63
N PRO A 93 -12.09 -13.76 17.93
CA PRO A 93 -10.90 -13.35 17.18
C PRO A 93 -11.28 -12.40 16.03
N SER A 94 -10.62 -11.25 15.96
CA SER A 94 -10.77 -10.30 14.86
C SER A 94 -9.87 -10.66 13.67
N LEU A 95 -10.49 -11.23 12.64
CA LEU A 95 -9.81 -11.62 11.40
C LEU A 95 -9.81 -10.54 10.31
N GLY A 96 -10.66 -9.52 10.45
CA GLY A 96 -11.03 -8.60 9.37
C GLY A 96 -9.83 -7.89 8.74
N ASN A 97 -8.92 -7.38 9.57
CA ASN A 97 -7.74 -6.64 9.09
C ASN A 97 -6.80 -7.51 8.26
N PHE A 98 -6.63 -8.78 8.60
CA PHE A 98 -5.81 -9.70 7.81
C PHE A 98 -6.52 -10.14 6.54
N ILE A 99 -7.78 -10.57 6.63
CA ILE A 99 -8.53 -11.06 5.47
C ILE A 99 -8.62 -9.99 4.38
N ASN A 100 -8.82 -8.72 4.77
CA ASN A 100 -8.90 -7.61 3.82
C ASN A 100 -7.59 -7.37 3.05
N LEU A 101 -6.43 -7.83 3.55
CA LEU A 101 -5.17 -7.76 2.82
C LEU A 101 -5.10 -8.75 1.67
N PHE A 102 -5.99 -9.74 1.59
CA PHE A 102 -5.95 -10.78 0.56
C PHE A 102 -6.96 -10.57 -0.57
N TYR A 103 -7.62 -9.43 -0.64
CA TYR A 103 -8.49 -9.12 -1.79
C TYR A 103 -7.70 -8.96 -3.10
N PHE A 104 -6.37 -8.85 -3.04
CA PHE A 104 -5.52 -9.01 -4.22
C PHE A 104 -5.62 -10.39 -4.87
N ILE A 105 -5.96 -11.47 -4.13
CA ILE A 105 -6.09 -12.83 -4.68
C ILE A 105 -7.21 -12.90 -5.72
N PRO A 106 -8.46 -12.50 -5.39
CA PRO A 106 -9.54 -12.38 -6.38
C PRO A 106 -9.13 -11.55 -7.60
N ILE A 107 -8.50 -10.39 -7.38
CA ILE A 107 -8.08 -9.49 -8.47
C ILE A 107 -7.08 -10.20 -9.39
N ALA A 108 -6.01 -10.77 -8.84
CA ALA A 108 -4.96 -11.44 -9.60
C ALA A 108 -5.48 -12.64 -10.41
N LEU A 109 -6.37 -13.46 -9.83
CA LEU A 109 -6.93 -14.63 -10.50
C LEU A 109 -7.89 -14.25 -11.63
N LEU A 110 -8.77 -13.28 -11.39
CA LEU A 110 -9.73 -12.83 -12.40
C LEU A 110 -9.06 -12.06 -13.54
N LEU A 111 -7.94 -11.37 -13.26
CA LEU A 111 -7.13 -10.69 -14.27
C LEU A 111 -6.39 -11.64 -15.21
N LYS A 112 -6.09 -12.87 -14.77
CA LYS A 112 -5.32 -13.87 -15.53
C LYS A 112 -3.99 -13.31 -16.10
N GLN A 113 -3.40 -12.31 -15.43
CA GLN A 113 -2.21 -11.58 -15.89
C GLN A 113 -2.30 -10.96 -17.29
N ASN A 114 -3.51 -10.67 -17.77
CA ASN A 114 -3.68 -9.98 -19.04
C ASN A 114 -3.17 -8.53 -18.92
N ARG A 115 -2.16 -8.17 -19.73
CA ARG A 115 -1.55 -6.83 -19.69
C ARG A 115 -2.57 -5.72 -19.93
N THR A 116 -3.49 -5.87 -20.88
CA THR A 116 -4.53 -4.88 -21.17
C THR A 116 -5.44 -4.67 -19.96
N SER A 117 -5.83 -5.76 -19.29
CA SER A 117 -6.65 -5.70 -18.09
C SER A 117 -5.94 -4.99 -16.93
N ILE A 118 -4.64 -5.25 -16.75
CA ILE A 118 -3.81 -4.55 -15.76
C ILE A 118 -3.76 -3.04 -16.05
N TRP A 119 -3.55 -2.64 -17.31
CA TRP A 119 -3.58 -1.24 -17.71
C TRP A 119 -4.93 -0.57 -17.46
N CYS A 120 -6.04 -1.25 -17.77
CA CYS A 120 -7.37 -0.74 -17.46
C CYS A 120 -7.57 -0.51 -15.96
N ILE A 121 -7.14 -1.46 -15.11
CA ILE A 121 -7.25 -1.31 -13.66
C ILE A 121 -6.36 -0.18 -13.14
N TRP A 122 -5.12 -0.08 -13.61
CA TRP A 122 -4.23 1.01 -13.20
C TRP A 122 -4.76 2.37 -13.64
N GLY A 123 -5.33 2.48 -14.84
CA GLY A 123 -6.01 3.68 -15.30
C GLY A 123 -7.21 4.03 -14.42
N ALA A 124 -8.06 3.06 -14.11
CA ALA A 124 -9.22 3.23 -13.24
C ALA A 124 -8.83 3.60 -11.80
N PHE A 125 -7.80 2.97 -11.25
CA PHE A 125 -7.21 3.28 -9.94
C PHE A 125 -6.65 4.70 -9.88
N SER A 126 -5.94 5.11 -10.93
CA SER A 126 -5.36 6.46 -11.04
C SER A 126 -6.45 7.53 -11.19
N LEU A 127 -7.50 7.24 -11.97
CA LEU A 127 -8.69 8.08 -12.08
C LEU A 127 -9.43 8.16 -10.74
N GLY A 128 -9.49 7.07 -9.98
CA GLY A 128 -10.12 7.03 -8.66
C GLY A 128 -9.51 8.01 -7.67
N LEU A 129 -8.18 8.19 -7.68
CA LEU A 129 -7.51 9.22 -6.88
C LEU A 129 -7.99 10.63 -7.28
N ILE A 130 -8.00 10.93 -8.58
CA ILE A 130 -8.43 12.24 -9.10
C ILE A 130 -9.88 12.51 -8.70
N LEU A 131 -10.78 11.54 -8.95
CA LEU A 131 -12.19 11.66 -8.59
C LEU A 131 -12.38 11.82 -7.09
N SER A 132 -11.63 11.09 -6.26
CA SER A 132 -11.67 11.25 -4.79
C SER A 132 -11.25 12.66 -4.38
N SER A 133 -10.13 13.14 -4.93
CA SER A 133 -9.62 14.49 -4.66
C SER A 133 -10.62 15.56 -5.08
N LEU A 134 -11.29 15.41 -6.22
CA LEU A 134 -12.28 16.37 -6.70
C LEU A 134 -13.59 16.30 -5.91
N TYR A 135 -14.07 15.10 -5.60
CA TYR A 135 -15.35 14.90 -4.91
C TYR A 135 -15.35 15.46 -3.49
N TYR A 136 -14.23 15.29 -2.77
CA TYR A 136 -14.10 15.74 -1.38
C TYR A 136 -13.51 17.15 -1.22
N SER A 137 -13.15 17.82 -2.32
CA SER A 137 -12.67 19.21 -2.27
C SER A 137 -13.81 20.19 -2.55
N PRO A 138 -14.39 20.85 -1.54
CA PRO A 138 -15.56 21.72 -1.71
C PRO A 138 -15.27 22.97 -2.56
N ASP A 139 -14.03 23.46 -2.56
CA ASP A 139 -13.57 24.55 -3.44
C ASP A 139 -12.19 24.22 -4.03
N ILE A 140 -12.20 23.77 -5.29
CA ILE A 140 -10.99 23.41 -6.04
C ILE A 140 -10.10 24.64 -6.27
N PHE A 141 -10.67 25.82 -6.51
CA PHE A 141 -9.90 27.03 -6.76
C PHE A 141 -9.18 27.50 -5.51
N GLN A 142 -9.87 27.49 -4.36
CA GLN A 142 -9.24 27.80 -3.08
C GLN A 142 -8.18 26.77 -2.72
N MET A 143 -8.42 25.48 -2.98
CA MET A 143 -7.42 24.43 -2.77
C MET A 143 -6.15 24.69 -3.60
N ILE A 144 -6.31 25.01 -4.89
CA ILE A 144 -5.19 25.32 -5.79
C ILE A 144 -4.47 26.60 -5.33
N LYS A 145 -5.21 27.64 -4.93
CA LYS A 145 -4.62 28.89 -4.41
C LYS A 145 -3.80 28.62 -3.14
N SER A 146 -4.33 27.83 -2.22
CA SER A 146 -3.62 27.40 -1.00
C SER A 146 -2.35 26.62 -1.33
N ALA A 147 -2.43 25.69 -2.29
CA ALA A 147 -1.27 24.95 -2.78
C ALA A 147 -0.16 25.87 -3.32
N PHE A 148 -0.51 26.86 -4.16
CA PHE A 148 0.46 27.83 -4.68
C PHE A 148 1.06 28.74 -3.60
N ASN A 149 0.31 28.99 -2.53
CA ASN A 149 0.81 29.71 -1.35
C ASN A 149 1.67 28.82 -0.42
N GLY A 150 2.00 27.59 -0.82
CA GLY A 150 2.80 26.65 -0.04
C GLY A 150 2.05 26.04 1.15
N VAL A 151 0.74 26.28 1.26
CA VAL A 151 -0.10 25.68 2.31
C VAL A 151 -0.37 24.22 1.98
N ARG A 152 -0.23 23.37 2.99
CA ARG A 152 -0.46 21.93 2.87
C ARG A 152 -1.93 21.66 2.56
N VAL A 153 -2.18 20.89 1.50
CA VAL A 153 -3.55 20.57 1.07
C VAL A 153 -4.03 19.26 1.68
N THR A 154 -5.22 19.29 2.26
CA THR A 154 -5.97 18.11 2.69
C THR A 154 -7.07 17.81 1.67
N TYR A 155 -6.98 16.68 0.97
CA TYR A 155 -7.93 16.28 -0.08
C TYR A 155 -9.27 15.69 0.44
N GLY A 156 -9.52 15.77 1.76
CA GLY A 156 -10.84 15.54 2.38
C GLY A 156 -11.34 14.09 2.51
N PHE A 157 -10.84 13.12 1.74
CA PHE A 157 -11.38 11.75 1.78
C PHE A 157 -10.85 10.86 2.92
N TYR A 158 -9.72 11.23 3.53
CA TYR A 158 -9.17 10.64 4.75
C TYR A 158 -8.14 11.65 5.33
N ASN A 159 -6.98 11.18 5.77
CA ASN A 159 -5.84 12.03 6.04
C ASN A 159 -5.00 12.27 4.77
N LEU A 160 -4.18 13.31 4.82
CA LEU A 160 -3.27 13.71 3.76
C LEU A 160 -2.19 12.66 3.44
N GLN A 161 -1.87 11.75 4.38
CA GLN A 161 -0.89 10.69 4.19
C GLN A 161 -1.43 9.66 3.19
N HIS A 162 -2.73 9.36 3.20
CA HIS A 162 -3.33 8.45 2.21
C HIS A 162 -3.36 9.05 0.81
N ALA A 163 -3.70 10.33 0.66
CA ALA A 163 -3.66 11.00 -0.64
C ALA A 163 -2.25 10.97 -1.25
N SER A 164 -1.23 11.21 -0.43
CA SER A 164 0.15 11.12 -0.89
C SER A 164 0.61 9.68 -1.16
N ALA A 165 0.24 8.72 -0.30
CA ALA A 165 0.58 7.32 -0.52
C ALA A 165 -0.07 6.77 -1.82
N TRP A 166 -1.30 7.19 -2.11
CA TRP A 166 -1.97 6.84 -3.36
C TRP A 166 -1.29 7.53 -4.56
N SER A 167 -0.98 8.83 -4.47
CA SER A 167 -0.32 9.54 -5.57
C SER A 167 1.06 8.98 -5.87
N GLY A 168 1.82 8.53 -4.86
CA GLY A 168 3.09 7.84 -5.06
C GLY A 168 2.95 6.53 -5.83
N ALA A 169 1.93 5.71 -5.53
CA ALA A 169 1.63 4.52 -6.33
C ALA A 169 1.31 4.86 -7.79
N CYS A 170 0.52 5.93 -8.03
CA CYS A 170 0.20 6.42 -9.38
C CYS A 170 1.43 6.98 -10.12
N ILE A 171 2.35 7.63 -9.42
CA ILE A 171 3.63 8.10 -9.97
C ILE A 171 4.48 6.91 -10.43
N ILE A 172 4.55 5.83 -9.65
CA ILE A 172 5.28 4.61 -10.04
C ILE A 172 4.71 4.02 -11.34
N ILE A 173 3.37 3.97 -11.46
CA ILE A 173 2.71 3.53 -12.70
C ILE A 173 3.06 4.45 -13.88
N ALA A 174 2.92 5.77 -13.70
CA ALA A 174 3.21 6.75 -14.75
C ALA A 174 4.67 6.70 -15.19
N LEU A 175 5.60 6.50 -14.25
CA LEU A 175 7.02 6.30 -14.52
C LEU A 175 7.28 5.06 -15.37
N ALA A 176 6.57 3.96 -15.11
CA ALA A 176 6.69 2.75 -15.93
C ALA A 176 6.22 3.00 -17.38
N VAL A 177 5.11 3.72 -17.57
CA VAL A 177 4.62 4.13 -18.90
C VAL A 177 5.65 5.02 -19.61
N LEU A 178 6.24 5.96 -18.88
CA LEU A 178 7.26 6.88 -19.41
C LEU A 178 8.51 6.11 -19.86
N ILE A 179 9.02 5.21 -19.03
CA ILE A 179 10.18 4.36 -19.38
C ILE A 179 9.86 3.50 -20.60
N LYS A 180 8.66 2.93 -20.69
CA LYS A 180 8.21 2.21 -21.89
C LYS A 180 8.27 3.12 -23.12
N GLY A 181 7.65 4.30 -23.08
CA GLY A 181 7.66 5.24 -24.19
C GLY A 181 9.06 5.64 -24.63
N ILE A 182 9.98 5.88 -23.69
CA ILE A 182 11.38 6.23 -23.96
C ILE A 182 12.18 5.04 -24.53
N THR A 183 11.94 3.83 -24.04
CA THR A 183 12.63 2.61 -24.50
C THR A 183 12.17 2.19 -25.89
N THR A 184 10.87 2.32 -26.19
CA THR A 184 10.30 2.04 -27.52
C THR A 184 10.34 3.24 -28.47
N ASN A 185 10.92 4.38 -28.05
CA ASN A 185 10.95 5.63 -28.81
C ASN A 185 9.56 6.13 -29.27
N ASN A 186 8.51 5.84 -28.49
CA ASN A 186 7.15 6.25 -28.78
C ASN A 186 6.83 7.57 -28.05
N LYS A 187 6.97 8.68 -28.77
CA LYS A 187 6.74 10.04 -28.23
C LYS A 187 5.33 10.25 -27.69
N LEU A 188 4.31 9.65 -28.30
CA LEU A 188 2.93 9.77 -27.85
C LEU A 188 2.74 9.10 -26.48
N VAL A 189 3.27 7.90 -26.30
CA VAL A 189 3.24 7.19 -25.00
C VAL A 189 3.98 7.98 -23.93
N SER A 190 5.14 8.55 -24.25
CA SER A 190 5.88 9.41 -23.31
C SER A 190 5.10 10.67 -22.96
N LEU A 191 4.46 11.33 -23.94
CA LEU A 191 3.65 12.52 -23.69
C LEU A 191 2.43 12.21 -22.82
N VAL A 192 1.71 11.12 -23.12
CA VAL A 192 0.59 10.64 -22.29
C VAL A 192 1.05 10.34 -20.87
N ALA A 193 2.21 9.71 -20.69
CA ALA A 193 2.77 9.45 -19.37
C ALA A 193 3.05 10.74 -18.59
N ILE A 194 3.62 11.75 -19.24
CA ILE A 194 3.89 13.07 -18.62
C ILE A 194 2.57 13.75 -18.22
N LEU A 195 1.58 13.78 -19.12
CA LEU A 195 0.27 14.36 -18.83
C LEU A 195 -0.44 13.66 -17.66
N LEU A 196 -0.38 12.33 -17.61
CA LEU A 196 -0.91 11.54 -16.49
C LEU A 196 -0.14 11.80 -15.18
N MET A 197 1.17 11.99 -15.25
CA MET A 197 2.01 12.19 -14.06
C MET A 197 1.75 13.55 -13.39
N THR A 198 1.40 14.59 -14.15
CA THR A 198 1.15 15.95 -13.65
C THR A 198 0.17 16.05 -12.47
N PRO A 199 -1.08 15.53 -12.55
CA PRO A 199 -2.00 15.59 -11.41
C PRO A 199 -1.49 14.83 -10.17
N PHE A 200 -0.79 13.72 -10.36
CA PHE A 200 -0.24 12.95 -9.23
C PHE A 200 0.94 13.65 -8.58
N LEU A 201 1.81 14.28 -9.37
CA LEU A 201 2.86 15.15 -8.86
C LEU A 201 2.27 16.34 -8.11
N PHE A 202 1.21 16.96 -8.62
CA PHE A 202 0.52 18.03 -7.91
C PHE A 202 0.06 17.56 -6.52
N ILE A 203 -0.69 16.45 -6.42
CA ILE A 203 -1.15 15.88 -5.14
C ILE A 203 0.03 15.53 -4.23
N PHE A 204 1.06 14.89 -4.78
CA PHE A 204 2.25 14.50 -4.04
C PHE A 204 2.99 15.70 -3.43
N LEU A 205 3.16 16.78 -4.20
CA LEU A 205 3.88 17.98 -3.75
C LEU A 205 3.06 18.79 -2.74
N THR A 206 1.76 18.96 -2.97
CA THR A 206 0.89 19.79 -2.11
C THR A 206 0.54 19.12 -0.77
N THR A 207 0.60 17.79 -0.69
CA THR A 207 0.44 17.04 0.57
C THR A 207 1.66 17.15 1.48
N GLN A 208 2.85 17.47 0.97
CA GLN A 208 4.09 17.67 1.74
C GLN A 208 4.37 16.56 2.79
N THR A 209 4.11 15.29 2.46
CA THR A 209 4.31 14.16 3.40
C THR A 209 5.66 13.48 3.21
N ARG A 210 6.59 13.72 4.13
CA ARG A 210 7.97 13.22 4.06
C ARG A 210 8.08 11.71 3.85
N GLN A 211 7.22 10.91 4.49
CA GLN A 211 7.25 9.45 4.36
C GLN A 211 7.08 8.98 2.91
N THR A 212 6.22 9.64 2.12
CA THR A 212 6.01 9.31 0.71
C THR A 212 7.22 9.71 -0.14
N PHE A 213 7.84 10.86 0.14
CA PHE A 213 9.07 11.29 -0.51
C PHE A 213 10.19 10.28 -0.27
N LEU A 214 10.43 9.92 0.99
CA LEU A 214 11.44 8.95 1.37
C LEU A 214 11.16 7.59 0.72
N GLY A 215 9.91 7.12 0.79
CA GLY A 215 9.50 5.85 0.19
C GLY A 215 9.74 5.80 -1.32
N LEU A 216 9.31 6.83 -2.06
CA LEU A 216 9.49 6.87 -3.51
C LEU A 216 10.97 6.95 -3.88
N PHE A 217 11.72 7.84 -3.22
CA PHE A 217 13.14 8.03 -3.48
C PHE A 217 13.94 6.74 -3.23
N ALA A 218 13.76 6.13 -2.06
CA ALA A 218 14.44 4.89 -1.70
C ALA A 218 14.03 3.74 -2.64
N ALA A 219 12.74 3.58 -2.93
CA ALA A 219 12.27 2.51 -3.81
C ALA A 219 12.82 2.64 -5.24
N ILE A 220 12.82 3.84 -5.80
CA ILE A 220 13.33 4.09 -7.15
C ILE A 220 14.84 3.82 -7.21
N ILE A 221 15.61 4.29 -6.21
CA ILE A 221 17.06 4.09 -6.15
C ILE A 221 17.42 2.61 -5.93
N LEU A 222 16.70 1.92 -5.05
CA LEU A 222 17.02 0.55 -4.67
C LEU A 222 16.52 -0.48 -5.68
N ALA A 223 15.40 -0.27 -6.36
CA ALA A 223 14.83 -1.27 -7.27
C ALA A 223 15.15 -1.02 -8.75
N SER A 224 15.22 0.23 -9.18
CA SER A 224 15.32 0.54 -10.62
C SER A 224 16.67 0.14 -11.22
N PRO A 225 17.84 0.52 -10.67
CA PRO A 225 19.14 0.19 -11.28
C PRO A 225 19.34 -1.32 -11.46
N PHE A 226 18.94 -2.11 -10.47
CA PHE A 226 19.07 -3.56 -10.53
C PHE A 226 18.13 -4.19 -11.57
N TYR A 227 16.88 -3.73 -11.64
CA TYR A 227 15.96 -4.21 -12.66
C TYR A 227 16.44 -3.87 -14.07
N ILE A 228 16.97 -2.67 -14.27
CA ILE A 228 17.50 -2.21 -15.55
C ILE A 228 18.73 -3.01 -15.98
N ALA A 229 19.64 -3.28 -15.05
CA ALA A 229 20.79 -4.14 -15.29
C ALA A 229 20.35 -5.53 -15.74
N LYS A 230 19.33 -6.10 -15.07
CA LYS A 230 18.76 -7.39 -15.42
C LYS A 230 18.03 -7.37 -16.77
N ALA A 231 17.25 -6.33 -17.05
CA ALA A 231 16.47 -6.16 -18.28
C ALA A 231 17.32 -5.68 -19.48
N LYS A 232 18.62 -5.46 -19.29
CA LYS A 232 19.56 -4.92 -20.31
C LYS A 232 19.10 -3.61 -20.95
N VAL A 233 18.35 -2.81 -20.20
CA VAL A 233 17.89 -1.48 -20.66
C VAL A 233 19.06 -0.49 -20.48
N ARG A 234 19.24 0.46 -21.41
CA ARG A 234 20.32 1.46 -21.32
C ARG A 234 20.14 2.34 -20.08
N LEU A 235 21.08 2.25 -19.13
CA LEU A 235 21.10 2.93 -17.84
C LEU A 235 20.88 4.45 -17.94
N SER A 236 21.40 5.08 -18.99
CA SER A 236 21.31 6.53 -19.21
C SER A 236 19.88 7.06 -19.35
N LYS A 237 18.95 6.26 -19.87
CA LYS A 237 17.55 6.66 -20.08
C LYS A 237 16.73 6.68 -18.79
N VAL A 238 17.06 5.80 -17.85
CA VAL A 238 16.38 5.75 -16.55
C VAL A 238 17.05 6.67 -15.54
N PHE A 239 18.38 6.79 -15.59
CA PHE A 239 19.09 7.79 -14.81
C PHE A 239 18.53 9.20 -15.07
N LEU A 240 18.24 9.55 -16.32
CA LEU A 240 17.61 10.84 -16.64
C LEU A 240 16.23 11.02 -15.99
N SER A 241 15.39 10.00 -15.94
CA SER A 241 14.06 10.09 -15.32
C SER A 241 14.13 10.15 -13.79
N VAL A 242 15.08 9.43 -13.17
CA VAL A 242 15.38 9.53 -11.74
C VAL A 242 15.95 10.91 -11.40
N VAL A 243 16.87 11.44 -12.21
CA VAL A 243 17.43 12.78 -12.03
C VAL A 243 16.37 13.87 -12.19
N ILE A 244 15.46 13.75 -13.17
CA ILE A 244 14.33 14.67 -13.31
C ILE A 244 13.43 14.61 -12.07
N PHE A 245 13.13 13.40 -11.57
CA PHE A 245 12.33 13.24 -10.35
C PHE A 245 13.01 13.86 -9.12
N ILE A 246 14.32 13.63 -8.95
CA ILE A 246 15.13 14.23 -7.88
C ILE A 246 15.17 15.76 -8.03
N GLY A 247 15.33 16.28 -9.25
CA GLY A 247 15.34 17.71 -9.54
C GLY A 247 14.01 18.37 -9.17
N ILE A 248 12.88 17.79 -9.60
CA ILE A 248 11.54 18.27 -9.26
C ILE A 248 11.30 18.21 -7.74
N SER A 249 11.71 17.11 -7.11
CA SER A 249 11.59 16.95 -5.65
C SER A 249 12.42 17.99 -4.90
N THR A 250 13.66 18.26 -5.33
CA THR A 250 14.56 19.24 -4.71
C THR A 250 14.06 20.67 -4.85
N LEU A 251 13.52 21.02 -6.03
CA LEU A 251 12.90 22.33 -6.25
C LEU A 251 11.66 22.52 -5.39
N ALA A 252 10.83 21.48 -5.23
CA ALA A 252 9.68 21.51 -4.33
C ALA A 252 10.09 21.60 -2.85
N PHE A 253 11.21 20.96 -2.46
CA PHE A 253 11.79 21.05 -1.12
C PHE A 253 12.22 22.47 -0.75
N ASN A 254 12.72 23.24 -1.72
CA ASN A 254 13.20 24.61 -1.49
C ASN A 254 12.09 25.68 -1.45
N GLN A 255 10.91 25.41 -2.01
CA GLN A 255 9.81 26.38 -2.06
C GLN A 255 8.75 26.18 -0.96
N THR A 256 8.76 25.04 -0.27
CA THR A 256 7.76 24.71 0.76
C THR A 256 8.35 24.91 2.15
N GLY A 257 7.53 25.32 3.13
CA GLY A 257 7.93 25.47 4.56
C GLY A 257 8.40 24.17 5.25
N ILE A 258 8.75 23.15 4.48
CA ILE A 258 9.39 21.90 4.91
C ILE A 258 10.75 22.19 5.57
N ARG A 259 11.52 23.17 5.05
CA ARG A 259 12.82 23.55 5.64
C ARG A 259 12.67 23.99 7.10
N ASP A 260 11.70 24.84 7.40
CA ASP A 260 11.47 25.35 8.76
C ASP A 260 11.00 24.25 9.72
N ARG A 261 10.30 23.23 9.21
CA ARG A 261 9.93 22.06 10.01
C ARG A 261 11.10 21.11 10.25
N THR A 262 11.97 20.90 9.26
CA THR A 262 13.17 20.07 9.43
C THR A 262 14.10 20.65 10.49
N VAL A 263 14.22 21.98 10.58
CA VAL A 263 15.01 22.65 11.63
C VAL A 263 14.40 22.48 13.02
N LYS A 264 13.06 22.51 13.15
CA LYS A 264 12.38 22.24 14.44
C LYS A 264 12.61 20.81 14.94
N GLU A 265 12.68 19.83 14.04
CA GLU A 265 12.83 18.40 14.37
C GLU A 265 14.28 17.97 14.68
N THR A 266 15.28 18.81 14.37
CA THR A 266 16.66 18.56 14.78
C THR A 266 16.80 18.48 16.29
N LYS A 267 15.98 19.22 17.05
CA LYS A 267 15.96 19.16 18.52
C LYS A 267 15.52 17.79 19.03
N THR A 268 14.48 17.21 18.43
CA THR A 268 14.00 15.85 18.74
C THR A 268 15.07 14.79 18.48
N LEU A 269 15.80 14.92 17.36
CA LEU A 269 16.89 13.98 17.03
C LEU A 269 18.02 14.02 18.08
N ILE A 270 18.33 15.21 18.60
CA ILE A 270 19.34 15.37 19.66
C ILE A 270 18.87 14.69 20.95
N SER A 271 17.61 14.87 21.37
CA SER A 271 17.04 14.22 22.57
C SER A 271 17.03 12.68 22.48
N ILE A 272 16.72 12.15 21.29
CA ILE A 272 16.75 10.69 21.03
C ILE A 272 18.18 10.14 21.16
N VAL A 273 19.15 10.84 20.57
CA VAL A 273 20.56 10.42 20.60
C VAL A 273 21.17 10.56 22.00
N SER A 274 20.74 11.55 22.78
CA SER A 274 21.19 11.74 24.17
C SER A 274 20.55 10.76 25.16
N GLY A 275 19.57 9.95 24.74
CA GLY A 275 18.87 9.01 25.61
C GLY A 275 18.02 9.69 26.68
N ASP A 276 17.73 10.98 26.51
CA ASP A 276 16.92 11.75 27.44
C ASP A 276 15.46 11.69 27.00
N TYR A 277 14.72 10.76 27.62
CA TYR A 277 13.32 10.47 27.31
C TYR A 277 12.35 11.20 28.24
N SER A 278 12.86 12.05 29.15
CA SER A 278 12.07 12.72 30.19
C SER A 278 11.11 13.79 29.63
N ASP A 279 11.32 14.23 28.38
CA ASP A 279 10.59 15.34 27.75
C ASP A 279 9.66 14.90 26.61
N PHE A 280 9.46 13.59 26.41
CA PHE A 280 8.57 13.10 25.34
C PHE A 280 7.11 13.50 25.52
N SER A 281 6.67 13.75 26.76
CA SER A 281 5.31 14.23 27.06
C SER A 281 5.05 15.67 26.59
N ALA A 282 6.10 16.47 26.33
CA ALA A 282 6.02 17.84 25.81
C ALA A 282 6.15 17.94 24.27
N ALA A 283 6.06 16.81 23.57
CA ALA A 283 6.25 16.70 22.14
C ALA A 283 5.11 17.31 21.30
N ASP A 284 5.34 18.49 20.72
CA ASP A 284 4.36 19.18 19.85
C ASP A 284 4.50 18.87 18.35
N ASP A 285 5.53 18.15 17.92
CA ASP A 285 5.77 17.82 16.50
C ASP A 285 5.51 16.35 16.15
N SER A 286 5.15 16.12 14.89
CA SER A 286 4.71 14.80 14.40
C SER A 286 5.79 13.71 14.44
N THR A 287 7.07 14.08 14.50
CA THR A 287 8.17 13.12 14.58
C THR A 287 8.34 12.67 16.03
N SER A 288 8.36 13.62 16.97
CA SER A 288 8.40 13.35 18.41
C SER A 288 7.22 12.48 18.89
N VAL A 289 6.00 12.78 18.43
CA VAL A 289 4.81 11.96 18.73
C VAL A 289 4.99 10.51 18.28
N ARG A 290 5.48 10.28 17.05
CA ARG A 290 5.72 8.91 16.55
C ARG A 290 6.73 8.15 17.40
N TYR A 291 7.85 8.78 17.75
CA TYR A 291 8.87 8.15 18.57
C TYR A 291 8.35 7.77 19.95
N ALA A 292 7.61 8.66 20.61
CA ALA A 292 7.00 8.39 21.91
C ALA A 292 6.02 7.21 21.84
N LEU A 293 5.17 7.17 20.81
CA LEU A 293 4.24 6.06 20.56
C LEU A 293 4.97 4.74 20.26
N TRP A 294 6.02 4.77 19.46
CA TRP A 294 6.81 3.57 19.16
C TRP A 294 7.54 3.07 20.39
N TYR A 295 8.08 3.96 21.22
CA TYR A 295 8.72 3.59 22.46
C TYR A 295 7.73 2.93 23.43
N ALA A 296 6.52 3.49 23.58
CA ALA A 296 5.44 2.88 24.35
C ALA A 296 5.08 1.48 23.82
N GLY A 297 4.93 1.34 22.50
CA GLY A 297 4.71 0.05 21.84
C GLY A 297 5.85 -0.94 22.10
N PHE A 298 7.10 -0.50 22.04
CA PHE A 298 8.26 -1.35 22.32
C PHE A 298 8.30 -1.86 23.76
N GLN A 299 7.87 -1.08 24.75
CA GLN A 299 7.76 -1.59 26.12
C GLN A 299 6.75 -2.72 26.18
N TRP A 300 5.59 -2.56 25.54
CA TRP A 300 4.58 -3.62 25.48
C TRP A 300 5.09 -4.90 24.79
N VAL A 301 5.85 -4.74 23.70
CA VAL A 301 6.43 -5.87 22.96
C VAL A 301 7.42 -6.67 23.81
N LYS A 302 8.11 -6.05 24.78
CA LYS A 302 9.01 -6.79 25.69
C LYS A 302 8.23 -7.75 26.58
N ASP A 303 7.04 -7.36 27.02
CA ASP A 303 6.22 -8.17 27.91
C ASP A 303 5.48 -9.28 27.14
N TYR A 304 5.03 -9.00 25.90
CA TYR A 304 4.26 -9.94 25.07
C TYR A 304 4.84 -10.15 23.66
N PRO A 305 6.10 -10.62 23.51
CA PRO A 305 6.84 -10.56 22.24
C PRO A 305 6.31 -11.50 21.15
N MET A 306 5.83 -12.69 21.52
CA MET A 306 5.54 -13.75 20.55
C MET A 306 4.20 -13.57 19.85
N LEU A 307 3.14 -13.32 20.63
CA LEU A 307 1.74 -13.34 20.16
C LEU A 307 1.01 -12.00 20.33
N GLY A 308 1.66 -11.00 20.96
CA GLY A 308 1.07 -9.69 21.21
C GLY A 308 -0.11 -9.73 22.19
N GLY A 309 -0.81 -8.60 22.28
CA GLY A 309 -1.94 -8.40 23.19
C GLY A 309 -3.33 -8.59 22.58
N GLY A 310 -3.43 -8.86 21.28
CA GLY A 310 -4.70 -8.92 20.57
C GLY A 310 -5.05 -7.63 19.84
N LYS A 311 -6.23 -7.61 19.23
CA LYS A 311 -6.71 -6.47 18.45
C LYS A 311 -7.11 -5.32 19.38
N ASP A 312 -6.93 -4.08 18.91
CA ASP A 312 -7.20 -2.82 19.61
C ASP A 312 -6.30 -2.52 20.83
N ILE A 313 -5.26 -3.35 21.07
CA ILE A 313 -4.29 -3.10 22.15
C ILE A 313 -3.52 -1.79 21.96
N SER A 314 -3.36 -1.32 20.72
CA SER A 314 -2.70 -0.05 20.41
C SER A 314 -3.41 1.14 21.04
N GLU A 315 -4.76 1.18 21.02
CA GLU A 315 -5.54 2.24 21.66
C GLU A 315 -5.36 2.21 23.17
N HIS A 316 -5.30 1.01 23.75
CA HIS A 316 -5.02 0.84 25.17
C HIS A 316 -3.64 1.38 25.57
N ILE A 317 -2.58 0.95 24.86
CA ILE A 317 -1.19 1.41 25.10
C ILE A 317 -1.11 2.95 25.05
N ILE A 318 -1.77 3.57 24.08
CA ILE A 318 -1.80 5.04 23.95
C ILE A 318 -2.37 5.68 25.21
N ASN A 319 -3.48 5.15 25.74
CA ASN A 319 -4.19 5.74 26.87
C ASN A 319 -3.43 5.55 28.20
N VAL A 320 -2.87 4.37 28.44
CA VAL A 320 -2.29 4.03 29.77
C VAL A 320 -0.80 4.34 29.87
N SER A 321 -0.07 4.38 28.76
CA SER A 321 1.38 4.56 28.80
C SER A 321 1.73 5.95 29.37
N PRO A 322 2.68 6.02 30.32
CA PRO A 322 3.20 7.29 30.82
C PRO A 322 4.09 7.99 29.78
N TYR A 323 4.52 7.28 28.73
CA TYR A 323 5.39 7.80 27.68
C TYR A 323 4.62 8.44 26.53
N THR A 324 3.29 8.28 26.48
CA THR A 324 2.47 8.84 25.41
C THR A 324 2.17 10.32 25.68
N PRO A 325 2.41 11.24 24.73
CA PRO A 325 2.11 12.66 24.90
C PRO A 325 0.61 12.89 25.15
N GLU A 326 0.27 13.86 26.02
CA GLU A 326 -1.13 14.17 26.33
C GLU A 326 -1.93 14.54 25.08
N VAL A 327 -1.31 15.28 24.14
CA VAL A 327 -1.89 15.60 22.83
C VAL A 327 -2.36 14.35 22.08
N SER A 328 -1.65 13.22 22.20
CA SER A 328 -2.07 11.98 21.54
C SER A 328 -3.29 11.33 22.18
N LYS A 329 -3.44 11.49 23.50
CA LYS A 329 -4.61 11.04 24.27
C LYS A 329 -5.81 11.95 23.98
N GLU A 330 -5.60 13.26 23.98
CA GLU A 330 -6.62 14.27 23.68
C GLU A 330 -7.15 14.18 22.24
N LEU A 331 -6.27 13.90 21.26
CA LEU A 331 -6.66 13.69 19.87
C LEU A 331 -7.26 12.29 19.61
N ASN A 332 -7.44 11.46 20.66
CA ASN A 332 -7.94 10.09 20.57
C ASN A 332 -7.22 9.28 19.47
N HIS A 333 -5.89 9.36 19.42
CA HIS A 333 -5.14 8.52 18.50
C HIS A 333 -5.38 7.04 18.85
N ARG A 334 -5.81 6.25 17.85
CA ARG A 334 -6.05 4.81 18.01
C ARG A 334 -4.92 3.95 17.47
N HIS A 335 -3.88 4.60 16.93
CA HIS A 335 -2.83 3.94 16.19
C HIS A 335 -1.44 4.45 16.56
N LEU A 336 -0.45 3.55 16.51
CA LEU A 336 0.96 3.82 16.82
C LEU A 336 1.72 4.44 15.63
N HIS A 337 1.02 4.92 14.60
CA HIS A 337 1.63 5.52 13.40
C HIS A 337 2.72 4.64 12.74
N SER A 338 2.59 3.32 12.83
CA SER A 338 3.45 2.36 12.13
C SER A 338 2.75 1.04 12.01
N TYR A 339 2.57 0.53 10.79
CA TYR A 339 1.97 -0.78 10.59
C TYR A 339 2.77 -1.89 11.30
N TYR A 340 4.10 -1.80 11.28
CA TYR A 340 4.94 -2.83 11.90
C TYR A 340 4.80 -2.83 13.41
N MET A 341 4.73 -1.64 14.02
CA MET A 341 4.50 -1.54 15.46
C MET A 341 3.12 -2.06 15.83
N GLU A 342 2.07 -1.69 15.08
CA GLU A 342 0.71 -2.23 15.24
C GLU A 342 0.69 -3.75 15.21
N MET A 343 1.39 -4.34 14.23
CA MET A 343 1.47 -5.78 14.07
C MET A 343 2.23 -6.47 15.20
N LEU A 344 3.31 -5.86 15.70
CA LEU A 344 4.08 -6.38 16.82
C LEU A 344 3.29 -6.33 18.12
N VAL A 345 2.68 -5.18 18.46
CA VAL A 345 1.91 -5.08 19.71
C VAL A 345 0.67 -5.95 19.67
N SER A 346 0.00 -6.03 18.51
CA SER A 346 -1.26 -6.78 18.39
C SER A 346 -1.03 -8.28 18.25
N TYR A 347 -0.11 -8.70 17.38
CA TYR A 347 0.05 -10.11 16.96
C TYR A 347 1.45 -10.68 17.16
N GLY A 348 2.35 -9.90 17.79
CA GLY A 348 3.72 -10.30 18.09
C GLY A 348 4.59 -10.54 16.85
N ILE A 349 5.78 -11.10 17.11
CA ILE A 349 6.75 -11.47 16.08
C ILE A 349 6.16 -12.50 15.12
N VAL A 350 5.27 -13.39 15.57
CA VAL A 350 4.63 -14.39 14.70
C VAL A 350 3.79 -13.70 13.62
N GLY A 351 2.89 -12.79 14.01
CA GLY A 351 2.04 -12.07 13.08
C GLY A 351 2.83 -11.20 12.10
N LEU A 352 3.83 -10.45 12.59
CA LEU A 352 4.69 -9.64 11.75
C LEU A 352 5.49 -10.50 10.75
N SER A 353 6.09 -11.59 11.21
CA SER A 353 6.93 -12.46 10.36
C SER A 353 6.16 -13.06 9.20
N ILE A 354 4.89 -13.45 9.43
CA ILE A 354 4.02 -13.97 8.37
C ILE A 354 3.80 -12.91 7.29
N ILE A 355 3.49 -11.67 7.66
CA ILE A 355 3.26 -10.59 6.70
C ILE A 355 4.54 -10.24 5.92
N ILE A 356 5.67 -10.10 6.62
CA ILE A 356 6.98 -9.84 5.98
C ILE A 356 7.34 -10.97 5.01
N PHE A 357 7.11 -12.23 5.39
CA PHE A 357 7.36 -13.37 4.52
C PHE A 357 6.51 -13.33 3.25
N ILE A 358 5.25 -12.90 3.33
CA ILE A 358 4.38 -12.75 2.16
C ILE A 358 4.94 -11.70 1.20
N PHE A 359 5.30 -10.51 1.69
CA PHE A 359 5.91 -9.47 0.86
C PHE A 359 7.22 -9.95 0.23
N ALA A 360 8.09 -10.60 1.03
CA ALA A 360 9.36 -11.15 0.54
C ALA A 360 9.15 -12.22 -0.53
N TYR A 361 8.16 -13.10 -0.36
CA TYR A 361 7.83 -14.15 -1.32
C TYR A 361 7.29 -13.57 -2.64
N ILE A 362 6.38 -12.59 -2.58
CA ILE A 362 5.88 -11.90 -3.78
C ILE A 362 7.03 -11.17 -4.49
N TYR A 363 7.85 -10.44 -3.75
CA TYR A 363 9.03 -9.74 -4.29
C TYR A 363 10.00 -10.71 -4.95
N TRP A 364 10.32 -11.83 -4.29
CA TRP A 364 11.20 -12.87 -4.82
C TRP A 364 10.68 -13.46 -6.13
N ASN A 365 9.38 -13.72 -6.22
CA ASN A 365 8.76 -14.23 -7.45
C ASN A 365 8.83 -13.20 -8.58
N LEU A 366 8.52 -11.93 -8.30
CA LEU A 366 8.69 -10.85 -9.27
C LEU A 366 10.15 -10.71 -9.70
N TRP A 367 11.08 -10.78 -8.75
CA TRP A 367 12.51 -10.69 -9.03
C TRP A 367 12.99 -11.83 -9.91
N ASN A 368 12.50 -13.05 -9.73
CA ASN A 368 12.96 -14.21 -10.51
C ASN A 368 12.17 -14.46 -11.79
N ARG A 369 11.08 -13.71 -12.01
CA ARG A 369 10.34 -13.75 -13.27
C ARG A 369 11.29 -13.40 -14.42
N LYS A 370 11.31 -14.25 -15.45
CA LYS A 370 12.00 -13.96 -16.72
C LYS A 370 11.18 -12.90 -17.43
N SER A 371 11.79 -11.74 -17.68
CA SER A 371 11.22 -10.78 -18.62
C SER A 371 11.39 -11.34 -20.03
N GLU A 372 10.36 -11.24 -20.84
CA GLU A 372 10.53 -11.30 -22.31
C GLU A 372 11.49 -10.19 -22.75
N GLU A 373 12.07 -10.28 -23.95
CA GLU A 373 12.99 -9.25 -24.43
C GLU A 373 12.37 -7.84 -24.34
N GLY A 374 13.02 -6.93 -23.61
CA GLY A 374 12.57 -5.56 -23.40
C GLY A 374 12.18 -5.24 -21.95
N PHE A 375 11.49 -4.11 -21.79
CA PHE A 375 11.07 -3.59 -20.48
C PHE A 375 9.67 -4.12 -20.11
N ASP A 376 9.58 -4.99 -19.11
CA ASP A 376 8.30 -5.41 -18.51
C ASP A 376 7.85 -4.40 -17.45
N GLU A 377 6.77 -3.69 -17.75
CA GLU A 377 6.22 -2.61 -16.92
C GLU A 377 5.58 -3.16 -15.65
N VAL A 378 4.97 -4.34 -15.71
CA VAL A 378 4.30 -4.99 -14.56
C VAL A 378 5.34 -5.45 -13.56
N GLN A 379 6.43 -6.05 -14.04
CA GLN A 379 7.55 -6.45 -13.21
C GLN A 379 8.23 -5.21 -12.58
N PHE A 380 8.48 -4.17 -13.36
CA PHE A 380 9.06 -2.91 -12.85
C PHE A 380 8.20 -2.29 -11.75
N VAL A 381 6.90 -2.09 -12.01
CA VAL A 381 5.98 -1.50 -11.03
C VAL A 381 5.96 -2.32 -9.75
N GLY A 382 5.89 -3.66 -9.84
CA GLY A 382 5.91 -4.52 -8.66
C GLY A 382 7.21 -4.41 -7.85
N LEU A 383 8.37 -4.38 -8.50
CA LEU A 383 9.68 -4.27 -7.85
C LEU A 383 9.90 -2.91 -7.19
N VAL A 384 9.35 -1.83 -7.72
CA VAL A 384 9.43 -0.49 -7.11
C VAL A 384 8.34 -0.30 -6.06
N PHE A 385 7.11 -0.77 -6.31
CA PHE A 385 5.98 -0.57 -5.41
C PHE A 385 6.14 -1.29 -4.08
N ILE A 386 6.66 -2.52 -4.04
CA ILE A 386 6.77 -3.27 -2.78
C ILE A 386 7.69 -2.56 -1.76
N PRO A 387 8.95 -2.18 -2.10
CA PRO A 387 9.79 -1.40 -1.20
C PRO A 387 9.16 -0.06 -0.80
N TYR A 388 8.55 0.64 -1.77
CA TYR A 388 7.82 1.88 -1.51
C TYR A 388 6.72 1.68 -0.45
N TRP A 389 5.88 0.66 -0.64
CA TRP A 389 4.76 0.35 0.22
C TRP A 389 5.21 -0.06 1.62
N LEU A 390 6.29 -0.84 1.72
CA LEU A 390 6.90 -1.22 3.00
C LEU A 390 7.43 0.01 3.76
N ILE A 391 8.10 0.94 3.09
CA ILE A 391 8.64 2.15 3.72
C ILE A 391 7.52 3.07 4.19
N VAL A 392 6.51 3.34 3.35
CA VAL A 392 5.41 4.23 3.74
C VAL A 392 4.61 3.62 4.92
N ASN A 393 4.42 2.30 4.96
CA ASN A 393 3.77 1.63 6.08
C ASN A 393 4.58 1.64 7.38
N PHE A 394 5.87 1.99 7.33
CA PHE A 394 6.66 2.21 8.54
C PHE A 394 6.20 3.43 9.34
N PHE A 395 5.69 4.45 8.65
CA PHE A 395 5.35 5.77 9.25
C PHE A 395 3.85 6.03 9.41
N GLU A 396 3.03 5.16 8.84
CA GLU A 396 1.57 5.24 8.91
C GLU A 396 0.96 3.86 8.62
N PRO A 397 -0.02 3.37 9.38
CA PRO A 397 -0.55 2.02 9.24
C PRO A 397 -1.55 1.88 8.09
N HIS A 398 -1.14 2.21 6.86
CA HIS A 398 -2.02 2.20 5.69
C HIS A 398 -2.69 0.83 5.45
N LEU A 399 -1.98 -0.27 5.70
CA LEU A 399 -2.50 -1.64 5.56
C LEU A 399 -3.71 -1.94 6.47
N LEU A 400 -3.91 -1.18 7.57
CA LEU A 400 -5.08 -1.34 8.45
C LEU A 400 -6.28 -0.50 8.03
N THR A 401 -6.12 0.46 7.13
CA THR A 401 -7.20 1.38 6.75
C THR A 401 -7.79 1.05 5.39
N SER A 402 -9.05 1.44 5.16
CA SER A 402 -9.71 1.19 3.87
C SER A 402 -8.97 1.78 2.66
N PRO A 403 -8.42 3.02 2.69
CA PRO A 403 -7.67 3.54 1.55
C PRO A 403 -6.39 2.78 1.28
N GLY A 404 -5.64 2.41 2.32
CA GLY A 404 -4.43 1.63 2.11
C GLY A 404 -4.71 0.21 1.68
N GLN A 405 -5.79 -0.42 2.14
CA GLN A 405 -6.27 -1.70 1.63
C GLN A 405 -6.63 -1.64 0.14
N LEU A 406 -7.25 -0.55 -0.34
CA LEU A 406 -7.50 -0.37 -1.77
C LEU A 406 -6.18 -0.34 -2.56
N ILE A 407 -5.23 0.51 -2.15
CA ILE A 407 -3.93 0.66 -2.81
C ILE A 407 -3.19 -0.69 -2.82
N HIS A 408 -3.12 -1.35 -1.67
CA HIS A 408 -2.49 -2.65 -1.52
C HIS A 408 -3.10 -3.71 -2.44
N ASN A 409 -4.43 -3.86 -2.38
CA ASN A 409 -5.11 -4.94 -3.09
C ASN A 409 -5.07 -4.76 -4.60
N VAL A 410 -5.26 -3.53 -5.09
CA VAL A 410 -5.18 -3.22 -6.52
C VAL A 410 -3.75 -3.40 -7.02
N MET A 411 -2.76 -2.83 -6.33
CA MET A 411 -1.37 -2.89 -6.79
C MET A 411 -0.84 -4.31 -6.76
N ILE A 412 -0.92 -5.01 -5.63
CA ILE A 412 -0.47 -6.41 -5.55
C ILE A 412 -1.28 -7.29 -6.50
N GLY A 413 -2.60 -7.08 -6.61
CA GLY A 413 -3.45 -7.88 -7.50
C GLY A 413 -3.05 -7.77 -8.97
N SER A 414 -2.52 -6.62 -9.40
CA SER A 414 -2.09 -6.38 -10.77
C SER A 414 -0.80 -7.12 -11.16
N PHE A 415 0.15 -7.27 -10.24
CA PHE A 415 1.44 -7.91 -10.55
C PHE A 415 1.62 -9.29 -9.91
N PHE A 416 0.70 -9.69 -9.03
CA PHE A 416 0.75 -11.01 -8.44
C PHE A 416 0.38 -12.06 -9.48
N PHE A 417 1.28 -13.02 -9.69
CA PHE A 417 1.12 -14.06 -10.69
C PHE A 417 1.00 -15.44 -10.04
N PHE A 418 0.04 -16.20 -10.53
CA PHE A 418 -0.05 -17.63 -10.29
C PHE A 418 0.72 -18.34 -11.40
N ASP A 419 1.60 -19.28 -11.04
CA ASP A 419 2.22 -20.18 -12.02
C ASP A 419 1.15 -21.15 -12.57
N GLN A 420 0.40 -20.68 -13.57
CA GLN A 420 -0.65 -21.46 -14.23
C GLN A 420 -0.06 -22.57 -15.12
N SER A 421 1.18 -22.41 -15.59
CA SER A 421 1.83 -23.30 -16.56
C SER A 421 2.07 -24.73 -16.06
N LYS A 422 2.25 -24.91 -14.74
CA LYS A 422 2.32 -26.24 -14.12
C LYS A 422 0.95 -26.86 -13.87
N THR A 423 -0.12 -26.07 -13.95
CA THR A 423 -1.48 -26.52 -13.64
C THR A 423 -2.13 -27.10 -14.88
N ASP A 424 -1.96 -26.46 -16.04
CA ASP A 424 -2.60 -26.89 -17.30
C ASP A 424 -2.00 -28.18 -17.87
N ARG A 425 -0.68 -28.41 -17.75
CA ARG A 425 0.00 -29.62 -18.25
C ARG A 425 -0.36 -30.92 -17.50
N LEU A 426 -1.09 -30.82 -16.41
CA LEU A 426 -1.46 -31.97 -15.57
C LEU A 426 -2.97 -32.13 -15.43
N THR A 427 -3.75 -31.23 -16.04
CA THR A 427 -5.22 -31.31 -16.15
C THR A 427 -5.69 -31.63 -17.58
N SER A 428 -4.77 -31.60 -18.55
CA SER A 428 -4.87 -32.32 -19.83
C SER A 428 -4.40 -33.75 -19.66
#